data_AF-L1NNP0-F1
#
_entry.id   AF-L1NNP0-F1
#
_cell.length_a   1.000
_cell.length_b   1.000
_cell.length_c   1.000
_cell.angle_alpha   90.00
_cell.angle_beta   90.00
_cell.angle_gamma   90.00
#
_symmetry.space_group_name_H-M   'P 1'
#
loop_
_entity.id
_entity.type
_entity.pdbx_description
1 polymer ?
#
loop_
_entity_poly.entity_id
_entity_poly.type
_entity_poly.pdbx_seq_one_letter_code
_entity_poly.pdbx_strand_id
1 'polypeptide(L)'
;MMDVFYYYIYLFYAKVMPDDYPHSNTVWALGFIFSLIINGLIDIPLAYFFNCYLSTIQKVIIIIIVMTLFYLKYDRSGKGIRIVKKEKPKFFGSNTASIILTILFFLIGMFFLFFKADIVRKMLEKGGVVAN
;
A
#
# COMPACT_ATOMS: atom_id res chain seq x y z
N MET A 1 1.62 -13.97 1.68
CA MET A 1 0.88 -12.97 0.88
C MET A 1 1.75 -11.77 0.52
N MET A 2 2.24 -10.97 1.49
CA MET A 2 3.11 -9.82 1.19
C MET A 2 4.36 -10.15 0.39
N ASP A 3 4.97 -11.30 0.66
CA ASP A 3 6.17 -11.75 -0.06
C ASP A 3 5.88 -12.01 -1.55
N VAL A 4 4.63 -12.38 -1.88
CA VAL A 4 4.18 -12.52 -3.26
C VAL A 4 4.07 -11.14 -3.91
N PHE A 5 3.40 -10.18 -3.27
CA PHE A 5 3.33 -8.81 -3.79
C PHE A 5 4.73 -8.20 -3.97
N TYR A 6 5.62 -8.37 -2.99
CA TYR A 6 7.01 -7.98 -3.10
C TYR A 6 7.69 -8.58 -4.34
N TYR A 7 7.55 -9.90 -4.54
CA TYR A 7 8.17 -10.58 -5.66
C TYR A 7 7.67 -10.08 -7.03
N TYR A 8 6.36 -9.90 -7.19
CA TYR A 8 5.79 -9.47 -8.47
C TYR A 8 6.02 -7.98 -8.77
N ILE A 9 6.02 -7.12 -7.74
CA ILE A 9 6.42 -5.72 -7.88
C ILE A 9 7.91 -5.61 -8.22
N TYR A 10 8.76 -6.44 -7.59
CA TYR A 10 10.17 -6.53 -7.96
C TYR A 10 10.35 -6.96 -9.42
N LEU A 11 9.62 -7.98 -9.87
CA LEU A 11 9.68 -8.41 -11.26
C LEU A 11 9.25 -7.31 -12.23
N PHE A 12 8.28 -6.48 -11.86
CA PHE A 12 7.89 -5.32 -12.63
C PHE A 12 9.06 -4.33 -12.78
N TYR A 13 9.69 -3.91 -11.68
CA TYR A 13 10.86 -3.01 -11.71
C TYR A 13 12.15 -3.64 -12.26
N ALA A 14 12.24 -4.96 -12.31
CA ALA A 14 13.42 -5.64 -12.86
C ALA A 14 13.29 -5.94 -14.35
N LYS A 15 12.07 -6.12 -14.87
CA LYS A 15 11.85 -6.64 -16.23
C LYS A 15 10.96 -5.76 -17.10
N VAL A 16 9.93 -5.16 -16.54
CA VAL A 16 8.96 -4.35 -17.31
C VAL A 16 9.43 -2.90 -17.38
N MET A 17 9.92 -2.37 -16.26
CA MET A 17 10.51 -1.05 -16.16
C MET A 17 11.86 -1.18 -15.44
N PRO A 18 12.94 -1.55 -16.16
CA PRO A 18 14.23 -1.82 -15.56
C PRO A 18 14.75 -0.62 -14.77
N ASP A 19 14.96 -0.84 -13.48
CA ASP A 19 15.44 0.14 -12.52
C ASP A 19 16.84 -0.26 -12.00
N ASP A 20 17.67 0.72 -11.64
CA ASP A 20 19.00 0.48 -11.07
C ASP A 20 18.92 -0.08 -9.64
N TYR A 21 17.82 0.17 -8.92
CA TYR A 21 17.60 -0.24 -7.52
C TYR A 21 16.25 -0.92 -7.32
N PRO A 22 15.98 -2.06 -7.99
CA PRO A 22 14.65 -2.68 -8.02
C PRO A 22 14.20 -3.17 -6.63
N HIS A 23 15.14 -3.57 -5.76
CA HIS A 23 14.82 -3.96 -4.38
C HIS A 23 14.32 -2.78 -3.54
N SER A 24 15.03 -1.64 -3.59
CA SER A 24 14.65 -0.43 -2.86
C SER A 24 13.28 0.06 -3.33
N ASN A 25 13.11 0.24 -4.64
CA ASN A 25 11.86 0.75 -5.20
C ASN A 25 10.67 -0.16 -4.94
N THR A 26 10.88 -1.48 -4.90
CA THR A 26 9.85 -2.43 -4.46
C THR A 26 9.42 -2.20 -3.01
N VAL A 27 10.38 -1.98 -2.10
CA VAL A 27 10.08 -1.71 -0.68
C VAL A 27 9.30 -0.41 -0.54
N TRP A 28 9.76 0.67 -1.19
CA TRP A 28 9.09 1.98 -1.14
C TRP A 28 7.68 1.90 -1.73
N ALA A 29 7.52 1.32 -2.92
CA ALA A 29 6.22 1.19 -3.57
C ALA A 29 5.25 0.35 -2.73
N LEU A 30 5.70 -0.80 -2.22
CA LEU A 30 4.86 -1.67 -1.41
C LEU A 30 4.45 -0.99 -0.11
N GLY A 31 5.39 -0.33 0.59
CA GLY A 31 5.10 0.42 1.81
C GLY A 31 4.15 1.60 1.58
N PHE A 32 4.34 2.33 0.49
CA PHE A 32 3.47 3.46 0.12
C PHE A 32 2.04 3.00 -0.15
N ILE A 33 1.85 2.00 -1.01
CA ILE A 33 0.52 1.45 -1.30
C ILE A 33 -0.15 0.95 -0.02
N PHE A 34 0.58 0.24 0.84
CA PHE A 34 0.04 -0.25 2.10
C PHE A 34 -0.40 0.88 3.02
N SER A 35 0.40 1.96 3.10
CA SER A 35 0.06 3.12 3.91
C SER A 35 -1.18 3.87 3.41
N LEU A 36 -1.42 3.93 2.10
CA LEU A 36 -2.63 4.51 1.53
C LEU A 36 -3.87 3.73 1.96
N ILE A 37 -3.80 2.40 1.87
CA ILE A 37 -4.87 1.50 2.28
C ILE A 37 -5.16 1.66 3.78
N ILE A 38 -4.12 1.65 4.62
CA ILE A 38 -4.28 1.82 6.07
C ILE A 38 -4.93 3.18 6.40
N ASN A 39 -4.44 4.27 5.80
CA ASN A 39 -5.03 5.59 6.00
C ASN A 39 -6.50 5.62 5.57
N GLY A 40 -6.86 4.98 4.46
CA GLY A 40 -8.24 4.85 4.01
C GLY A 40 -9.13 4.06 4.96
N LEU A 41 -8.64 2.91 5.42
CA LEU A 41 -9.35 2.05 6.37
C LEU A 41 -9.53 2.68 7.75
N ILE A 42 -8.74 3.69 8.11
CA ILE A 42 -8.91 4.44 9.36
C ILE A 42 -9.82 5.66 9.16
N ASP A 43 -9.56 6.47 8.13
CA ASP A 43 -10.32 7.71 7.90
C ASP A 43 -11.81 7.44 7.61
N ILE A 44 -12.13 6.40 6.83
CA ILE A 44 -13.52 6.14 6.43
C ILE A 44 -14.41 5.77 7.64
N PRO A 45 -14.04 4.79 8.50
CA PRO A 45 -14.81 4.50 9.71
C PRO A 45 -14.87 5.68 10.69
N LEU A 46 -13.78 6.44 10.85
CA LEU A 46 -13.79 7.64 11.70
C LEU A 46 -14.81 8.65 11.22
N ALA A 47 -14.85 8.92 9.91
CA ALA A 47 -15.80 9.85 9.33
C ALA A 47 -17.25 9.33 9.45
N TYR A 48 -17.47 8.02 9.26
CA TYR A 48 -18.79 7.43 9.32
C TYR A 48 -19.39 7.35 10.74
N PHE A 49 -18.60 6.92 11.73
CA PHE A 49 -19.11 6.69 13.09
C PHE A 49 -18.94 7.90 14.02
N PHE A 50 -17.86 8.66 13.86
CA PHE A 50 -17.46 9.73 14.79
C PHE A 50 -17.43 11.11 14.16
N ASN A 51 -17.72 11.21 12.85
CA ASN A 51 -17.76 12.47 12.12
C ASN A 51 -16.44 13.27 12.23
N CYS A 52 -15.32 12.55 12.30
CA CYS A 52 -13.98 13.10 12.41
C CYS A 52 -13.04 12.41 11.41
N TYR A 53 -11.85 12.96 11.22
CA TYR A 53 -10.84 12.40 10.33
C TYR A 53 -9.44 12.69 10.85
N LEU A 54 -8.45 11.91 10.40
CA LEU A 54 -7.08 12.14 10.84
C LEU A 54 -6.52 13.46 10.29
N SER A 55 -5.76 14.17 11.12
CA SER A 55 -5.01 15.33 10.66
C SER A 55 -3.94 14.94 9.64
N THR A 56 -3.49 15.89 8.82
CA THR A 56 -2.42 15.63 7.84
C THR A 56 -1.16 15.08 8.50
N ILE A 57 -0.80 15.59 9.68
CA ILE A 57 0.38 15.14 10.44
C ILE A 57 0.22 13.68 10.87
N GLN A 58 -0.96 13.29 11.39
CA GLN A 58 -1.23 11.90 11.78
C GLN A 58 -1.12 10.94 10.59
N LYS A 59 -1.64 11.34 9.43
CA LYS A 59 -1.55 10.55 8.19
C LYS A 59 -0.09 10.34 7.76
N VAL A 60 0.72 11.40 7.81
CA VAL A 60 2.15 11.34 7.47
C VAL A 60 2.90 10.43 8.44
N ILE A 61 2.60 10.50 9.74
CA ILE A 61 3.21 9.60 10.74
C ILE A 61 2.90 8.14 10.42
N ILE A 62 1.64 7.82 10.07
CA ILE A 62 1.26 6.45 9.66
C ILE A 62 2.07 6.00 8.45
N ILE A 63 2.23 6.86 7.44
CA ILE A 63 3.05 6.55 6.26
C ILE A 63 4.48 6.21 6.69
N ILE A 64 5.13 7.08 7.46
CA ILE A 64 6.53 6.88 7.91
C ILE A 64 6.67 5.56 8.68
N ILE A 65 5.75 5.27 9.60
CA ILE A 65 5.78 4.02 10.37
C ILE A 65 5.68 2.82 9.44
N VAL A 66 4.70 2.80 8.53
CA VAL A 66 4.48 1.68 7.61
C VAL A 66 5.69 1.50 6.70
N MET A 67 6.21 2.57 6.11
CA MET A 67 7.41 2.50 5.26
C MET A 67 8.62 1.96 6.03
N THR A 68 8.83 2.42 7.26
CA THR A 68 9.90 1.94 8.13
C THR A 68 9.76 0.45 8.41
N LEU A 69 8.55 -0.04 8.69
CA LEU A 69 8.30 -1.47 8.90
C LEU A 69 8.63 -2.30 7.67
N PHE A 70 8.27 -1.84 6.47
CA PHE A 70 8.62 -2.54 5.22
C PHE A 70 10.13 -2.52 4.96
N TYR A 71 10.80 -1.40 5.20
CA TYR A 71 12.26 -1.29 5.10
C TYR A 71 12.96 -2.28 6.03
N LEU A 72 12.60 -2.30 7.31
CA LEU A 72 13.19 -3.23 8.29
C LEU A 72 12.93 -4.69 7.88
N LYS A 73 11.73 -4.99 7.39
CA LYS A 73 11.33 -6.35 7.05
C LYS A 73 11.97 -6.88 5.78
N TYR A 74 12.08 -6.10 4.72
CA TYR A 74 12.48 -6.60 3.40
C TYR A 74 13.90 -6.22 3.00
N ASP A 75 14.34 -5.02 3.36
CA ASP A 75 15.67 -4.53 3.02
C ASP A 75 16.67 -4.92 4.10
N ARG A 76 16.52 -4.38 5.31
CA ARG A 76 17.47 -4.57 6.42
C ARG A 76 17.66 -6.04 6.83
N SER A 77 16.61 -6.85 6.75
CA SER A 77 16.67 -8.28 7.11
C SER A 77 17.24 -9.19 6.00
N GLY A 78 17.50 -8.64 4.80
CA GLY A 78 17.86 -9.40 3.61
C GLY A 78 16.75 -10.33 3.08
N LYS A 79 15.52 -10.24 3.60
CA LYS A 79 14.41 -11.10 3.17
C LYS A 79 14.04 -10.85 1.70
N GLY A 80 14.08 -9.61 1.22
CA GLY A 80 13.76 -9.29 -0.18
C GLY A 80 14.64 -10.05 -1.17
N ILE A 81 15.94 -10.17 -0.89
CA ILE A 81 16.88 -10.93 -1.71
C ILE A 81 16.55 -12.44 -1.68
N ARG A 82 16.23 -12.99 -0.49
CA ARG A 82 15.85 -14.40 -0.35
C ARG A 82 14.58 -14.74 -1.14
N ILE A 83 13.57 -13.86 -1.08
CA ILE A 83 12.31 -14.03 -1.81
C ILE A 83 12.56 -14.13 -3.32
N VAL A 84 13.37 -13.22 -3.87
CA VAL A 84 13.65 -13.18 -5.31
C VAL A 84 14.50 -14.37 -5.77
N LYS A 85 15.56 -14.70 -5.02
CA LYS A 85 16.53 -15.72 -5.44
C LYS A 85 16.05 -17.15 -5.18
N LYS A 86 15.42 -17.41 -4.04
CA LYS A 86 15.10 -18.77 -3.56
C LYS A 86 13.62 -19.08 -3.57
N GLU A 87 12.80 -18.24 -2.95
CA GLU A 87 11.41 -18.61 -2.62
C GLU A 87 10.46 -18.49 -3.83
N LYS A 88 10.61 -17.43 -4.64
CA LYS A 88 9.77 -17.13 -5.81
C LYS A 88 8.27 -17.40 -5.55
N PRO A 89 7.71 -16.81 -4.50
CA PRO A 89 6.41 -17.21 -3.97
C PRO A 89 5.28 -16.85 -4.94
N LYS A 90 4.20 -17.64 -4.90
CA LYS A 90 3.03 -17.49 -5.76
C LYS A 90 1.75 -17.67 -4.96
N PHE A 91 0.72 -16.90 -5.30
CA PHE A 91 -0.63 -17.16 -4.86
C PHE A 91 -1.18 -18.40 -5.56
N PHE A 92 -1.70 -19.34 -4.77
CA PHE A 92 -2.31 -20.59 -5.25
C PHE A 92 -1.41 -21.41 -6.21
N GLY A 93 -0.08 -21.26 -6.12
CA GLY A 93 0.88 -21.87 -7.05
C GLY A 93 0.85 -21.29 -8.48
N SER A 94 -0.05 -20.35 -8.78
CA SER A 94 -0.28 -19.83 -10.13
C SER A 94 0.37 -18.46 -10.34
N ASN A 95 1.15 -18.34 -11.42
CA ASN A 95 1.72 -17.05 -11.83
C ASN A 95 0.63 -16.05 -12.21
N THR A 96 -0.34 -16.49 -13.01
CA THR A 96 -1.43 -15.66 -13.51
C THR A 96 -2.26 -15.09 -12.36
N ALA A 97 -2.65 -15.95 -11.40
CA ALA A 97 -3.41 -15.49 -10.23
C ALA A 97 -2.61 -14.46 -9.41
N SER A 98 -1.31 -14.68 -9.25
CA SER A 98 -0.45 -13.77 -8.51
C SER A 98 -0.31 -12.39 -9.17
N ILE A 99 -0.21 -12.35 -10.50
CA ILE A 99 -0.17 -11.10 -11.28
C ILE A 99 -1.50 -10.36 -11.12
N ILE A 100 -2.62 -11.04 -11.34
CA ILE A 100 -3.97 -10.45 -11.22
C ILE A 100 -4.18 -9.87 -9.82
N LEU A 101 -3.82 -10.61 -8.77
CA LEU A 101 -3.94 -10.14 -7.39
C LEU A 101 -3.01 -8.94 -7.10
N THR A 102 -1.81 -8.92 -7.68
CA THR A 102 -0.88 -7.78 -7.53
C THR A 102 -1.43 -6.52 -8.22
N ILE A 103 -2.01 -6.66 -9.40
CA ILE A 103 -2.69 -5.57 -10.10
C ILE A 103 -3.89 -5.08 -9.27
N LEU A 104 -4.72 -5.99 -8.77
CA LEU A 104 -5.86 -5.64 -7.92
C LEU A 104 -5.41 -4.88 -6.66
N PHE A 105 -4.34 -5.34 -6.01
CA PHE A 105 -3.75 -4.67 -4.86
C PHE A 105 -3.31 -3.23 -5.20
N PHE A 106 -2.67 -3.03 -6.36
CA PHE A 106 -2.30 -1.70 -6.83
C PHE A 106 -3.52 -0.81 -7.10
N LEU A 107 -4.55 -1.36 -7.76
CA LEU A 107 -5.80 -0.64 -8.03
C LEU A 107 -6.52 -0.21 -6.75
N ILE A 108 -6.51 -1.05 -5.70
CA ILE A 108 -7.06 -0.69 -4.39
C ILE A 108 -6.25 0.48 -3.78
N GLY A 109 -4.92 0.43 -3.86
CA GLY A 109 -4.07 1.55 -3.43
C GLY A 109 -4.40 2.86 -4.14
N MET A 110 -4.52 2.80 -5.47
CA MET A 110 -4.86 3.96 -6.31
C MET A 110 -6.28 4.47 -5.99
N PHE A 111 -7.23 3.58 -5.73
CA PHE A 111 -8.56 3.97 -5.29
C PHE A 111 -8.52 4.82 -4.02
N PHE A 112 -7.76 4.40 -3.01
CA PHE A 112 -7.60 5.18 -1.79
C PHE A 112 -6.79 6.47 -1.98
N LEU A 113 -5.88 6.52 -2.96
CA LEU A 113 -5.14 7.73 -3.28
C LEU A 113 -6.08 8.84 -3.80
N PHE A 114 -6.95 8.52 -4.74
CA PHE A 114 -7.78 9.52 -5.42
C PHE A 114 -9.14 9.74 -4.75
N PHE A 115 -9.84 8.68 -4.38
CA PHE A 115 -11.25 8.78 -3.99
C PHE A 115 -11.48 8.93 -2.48
N LYS A 116 -10.48 8.61 -1.64
CA LYS A 116 -10.64 8.67 -0.19
C LYS A 116 -11.07 10.06 0.29
N ALA A 117 -10.43 11.12 -0.21
CA ALA A 117 -10.71 12.48 0.23
C ALA A 117 -12.16 12.89 -0.05
N ASP A 118 -12.66 12.58 -1.26
CA ASP A 118 -14.04 12.87 -1.64
C ASP A 118 -15.06 12.05 -0.84
N ILE A 119 -14.77 10.76 -0.59
CA ILE A 119 -15.62 9.90 0.22
C ILE A 119 -15.73 10.45 1.65
N VAL A 120 -14.60 10.75 2.28
CA VAL A 120 -14.56 11.29 3.65
C VAL A 120 -15.28 12.63 3.73
N ARG A 121 -15.04 13.55 2.78
CA ARG A 121 -15.73 14.85 2.74
C ARG A 121 -17.25 14.67 2.67
N LYS A 122 -17.75 13.85 1.75
CA LYS A 122 -19.20 13.57 1.62
C LYS A 122 -19.81 12.97 2.89
N MET A 123 -19.05 12.18 3.65
CA MET A 123 -19.51 11.65 4.93
C MET A 123 -19.62 12.76 5.98
N LEU A 124 -18.61 13.63 6.09
CA LEU A 124 -18.58 14.72 7.06
C LEU A 124 -19.64 15.80 6.79
N GLU A 125 -19.91 16.10 5.50
CA GLU A 125 -20.99 16.98 5.06
C GLU A 125 -22.36 16.42 5.47
N LYS A 126 -22.60 15.13 5.24
CA LYS A 126 -23.84 14.46 5.67
C LYS A 126 -24.01 14.45 7.19
N GLY A 127 -22.89 14.37 7.92
CA GLY A 127 -22.88 14.43 9.38
C GLY A 127 -23.01 15.84 9.96
N GLY A 128 -23.02 16.90 9.14
CA GLY A 128 -23.17 18.28 9.61
C GLY A 128 -21.91 18.91 10.23
N VAL A 129 -20.72 18.33 10.02
CA VAL A 129 -19.44 18.88 10.53
C VAL A 129 -18.83 19.91 9.58
N VAL A 130 -19.20 19.86 8.29
CA VAL A 130 -18.78 20.85 7.30
C VAL A 130 -19.97 21.77 7.00
N ALA A 131 -20.13 22.83 7.79
CA ALA A 131 -20.91 23.99 7.37
C ALA A 131 -20.05 24.78 6.38
N ASN A 132 -20.66 25.18 5.24
CA ASN A 132 -20.06 26.06 4.24
C ASN A 132 -19.39 27.29 4.85
#